data_AF-A1ZG87-F1
#
_entry.id   AF-A1ZG87-F1
#
_cell.length_a   1.000
_cell.length_b   1.000
_cell.length_c   1.000
_cell.angle_alpha   90.00
_cell.angle_beta   90.00
_cell.angle_gamma   90.00
#
_symmetry.space_group_name_H-M   'P 1'
#
loop_
_entity.id
_entity.type
_entity.pdbx_description
1 polymer ?
#
loop_
_entity_poly.entity_id
_entity_poly.type
_entity_poly.pdbx_seq_one_letter_code
_entity_poly.pdbx_strand_id
1 'polypeptide(L)'
;MKPFILTEFIFILLSITGFVLKIALVFWGTPVLIIGLLGLSLIYFRQGLRPALLNDQPTAASDRFFIPLYKLGYLLFAINTLGVLFKSMLWDTRFLGFSMFILMAYTIFIAAQVLKGKFFFKKLLIKSIFIATLALTFYQTPLSKLIQLYYRDQPEFAQKFIEYRENPQNEVKKKNYLEARKKMLNKNAKK
;
A
#
# COMPACT_ATOMS: atom_id res chain seq x y z
N MET A 1 16.41 20.92 -4.69
CA MET A 1 15.16 20.14 -4.95
C MET A 1 15.29 19.51 -6.32
N LYS A 2 14.91 18.25 -6.59
CA LYS A 2 14.34 17.80 -7.89
C LYS A 2 14.28 16.28 -8.10
N PRO A 3 15.35 15.46 -7.94
CA PRO A 3 15.28 14.07 -8.40
C PRO A 3 14.37 13.22 -7.51
N PHE A 4 14.46 13.39 -6.20
CA PHE A 4 13.70 12.59 -5.24
C PHE A 4 12.18 12.75 -5.38
N ILE A 5 11.70 14.00 -5.41
CA ILE A 5 10.27 14.32 -5.54
C ILE A 5 9.75 13.84 -6.90
N LEU A 6 10.55 14.00 -7.96
CA LEU A 6 10.22 13.50 -9.29
C LEU A 6 10.09 11.98 -9.29
N THR A 7 11.03 11.25 -8.68
CA THR A 7 10.98 9.79 -8.59
C THR A 7 9.76 9.33 -7.80
N GLU A 8 9.47 9.92 -6.64
CA GLU A 8 8.26 9.63 -5.86
C GLU A 8 6.99 9.85 -6.70
N PHE A 9 6.91 10.98 -7.41
CA PHE A 9 5.77 11.29 -8.26
C PHE A 9 5.59 10.29 -9.43
N ILE A 10 6.68 9.89 -10.08
CA ILE A 10 6.66 8.87 -11.14
C ILE A 10 6.10 7.55 -10.59
N PHE A 11 6.55 7.09 -9.42
CA PHE A 11 6.03 5.84 -8.86
C PHE A 11 4.58 5.96 -8.35
N ILE A 12 4.14 7.14 -7.91
CA ILE A 12 2.71 7.40 -7.64
C ILE A 12 1.89 7.24 -8.93
N LEU A 13 2.31 7.87 -10.02
CA LEU A 13 1.63 7.76 -11.31
C LEU A 13 1.61 6.31 -11.81
N LEU A 14 2.74 5.59 -11.72
CA LEU A 14 2.79 4.17 -12.07
C LEU A 14 1.85 3.33 -11.21
N SER A 15 1.74 3.61 -9.91
CA SER A 15 0.82 2.90 -9.01
C SER A 15 -0.63 3.13 -9.40
N ILE A 16 -1.01 4.37 -9.70
CA ILE A 16 -2.38 4.72 -10.12
C ILE A 16 -2.69 4.07 -11.47
N THR A 17 -1.81 4.23 -12.47
CA THR A 17 -1.99 3.65 -13.80
C THR A 17 -2.05 2.11 -13.72
N GLY A 18 -1.17 1.48 -12.95
CA GLY A 18 -1.19 0.04 -12.73
C GLY A 18 -2.48 -0.44 -12.08
N PHE A 19 -3.00 0.31 -11.10
CA PHE A 19 -4.26 -0.02 -10.44
C PHE A 19 -5.46 0.10 -11.41
N VAL A 20 -5.53 1.17 -12.19
CA VAL A 20 -6.57 1.37 -13.21
C VAL A 20 -6.51 0.26 -14.27
N LEU A 21 -5.32 -0.04 -14.80
CA LEU A 21 -5.12 -1.12 -15.77
C LEU A 21 -5.51 -2.48 -15.19
N LYS A 22 -5.22 -2.72 -13.90
CA LYS A 22 -5.62 -3.95 -13.22
C LYS A 22 -7.15 -4.07 -13.09
N ILE A 23 -7.85 -2.98 -12.77
CA ILE A 23 -9.32 -2.96 -12.75
C ILE A 23 -9.90 -3.15 -14.16
N ALA A 24 -9.23 -2.60 -15.18
CA ALA A 24 -9.57 -2.80 -16.59
C ALA A 24 -9.21 -4.19 -17.12
N LEU A 25 -8.67 -5.09 -16.26
CA LEU A 25 -8.26 -6.46 -16.60
C LEU A 25 -7.16 -6.54 -17.68
N VAL A 26 -6.34 -5.49 -17.81
CA VAL A 26 -5.20 -5.45 -18.72
C VAL A 26 -4.03 -6.22 -18.10
N PHE A 27 -3.41 -7.14 -18.85
CA PHE A 27 -2.32 -8.00 -18.39
C PHE A 27 -1.17 -7.22 -17.71
N TRP A 28 -0.78 -6.09 -18.30
CA TRP A 28 0.28 -5.22 -17.78
C TRP A 28 -0.08 -4.46 -16.50
N GLY A 29 -1.35 -4.43 -16.08
CA GLY A 29 -1.76 -3.71 -14.88
C GLY A 29 -1.09 -4.24 -13.61
N THR A 30 -0.96 -5.56 -13.49
CA THR A 30 -0.34 -6.17 -12.29
C THR A 30 1.17 -5.85 -12.18
N PRO A 31 2.01 -6.10 -13.20
CA PRO A 31 3.43 -5.71 -13.15
C PRO A 31 3.65 -4.22 -12.89
N VAL A 32 2.89 -3.33 -13.57
CA VAL A 32 3.02 -1.88 -13.41
C VAL A 32 2.66 -1.45 -11.99
N LEU A 33 1.60 -2.02 -11.41
CA LEU A 33 1.20 -1.77 -10.02
C LEU A 33 2.26 -2.22 -9.01
N ILE A 34 2.87 -3.39 -9.23
CA ILE A 34 3.95 -3.90 -8.37
C ILE A 34 5.13 -2.95 -8.40
N ILE A 35 5.61 -2.56 -9.59
CA ILE A 35 6.73 -1.63 -9.75
C ILE A 35 6.43 -0.30 -9.05
N GLY A 36 5.22 0.23 -9.24
CA GLY A 36 4.71 1.45 -8.59
C GLY A 36 4.82 1.40 -7.07
N LEU A 37 4.06 0.51 -6.44
CA LEU A 37 3.93 0.48 -4.98
C LEU A 37 5.19 -0.05 -4.29
N LEU A 38 5.89 -1.02 -4.89
CA LEU A 38 7.16 -1.51 -4.34
C LEU A 38 8.23 -0.41 -4.41
N GLY A 39 8.32 0.32 -5.53
CA GLY A 39 9.21 1.45 -5.69
C GLY A 39 8.95 2.54 -4.64
N LEU A 40 7.69 2.92 -4.43
CA LEU A 40 7.30 3.85 -3.36
C LEU A 40 7.69 3.35 -1.97
N SER A 41 7.42 2.09 -1.67
CA SER A 41 7.78 1.49 -0.39
C SER A 41 9.29 1.57 -0.14
N LEU A 42 10.12 1.24 -1.14
CA LEU A 42 11.58 1.32 -1.03
C LEU A 42 12.07 2.76 -0.88
N ILE A 43 11.45 3.70 -1.58
CA ILE A 43 11.73 5.12 -1.49
C ILE A 43 11.48 5.65 -0.07
N TYR A 44 10.33 5.31 0.51
CA TYR A 44 10.00 5.69 1.88
C TYR A 44 10.92 4.99 2.89
N PHE A 45 11.16 3.71 2.72
CA PHE A 45 12.06 2.95 3.60
C PHE A 45 13.47 3.56 3.62
N ARG A 46 14.03 3.85 2.43
CA ARG A 46 15.34 4.50 2.30
C ARG A 46 15.38 5.87 2.98
N GLN A 47 14.30 6.64 2.93
CA GLN A 47 14.23 7.92 3.64
C GLN A 47 14.15 7.76 5.16
N GLY A 48 13.46 6.73 5.65
CA GLY A 48 13.42 6.43 7.08
C GLY A 48 14.81 6.08 7.65
N LEU A 49 15.68 5.51 6.82
CA LEU A 49 17.05 5.14 7.22
C LEU A 49 18.09 6.24 7.01
N ARG A 50 17.83 7.21 6.13
CA ARG A 50 18.81 8.27 5.84
C ARG A 50 18.99 9.23 7.04
N PRO A 51 20.21 9.76 7.23
CA PRO A 51 20.42 10.86 8.16
C PRO A 51 19.62 12.09 7.69
N ALA A 52 18.85 12.68 8.60
CA ALA A 52 18.03 13.84 8.29
C ALA A 52 18.96 15.07 8.18
N LEU A 53 19.20 15.53 6.95
CA LEU A 53 19.93 16.76 6.68
C LEU A 53 18.97 17.94 6.89
N LEU A 54 19.16 18.66 8.00
CA LEU A 54 18.29 19.75 8.45
C LEU A 54 18.90 21.14 8.19
N ASN A 55 19.84 21.24 7.25
CA ASN A 55 20.58 22.48 6.95
C ASN A 55 19.64 23.67 6.65
N ASP A 56 18.47 23.41 6.07
CA ASP A 56 17.48 24.43 5.71
C ASP A 56 16.35 24.59 6.76
N GLN A 57 16.41 23.90 7.91
CA GLN A 57 15.36 23.89 8.93
C GLN A 57 15.93 23.93 10.36
N PRO A 58 16.54 25.05 10.78
CA PRO A 58 17.19 25.17 12.08
C PRO A 58 16.22 24.97 13.26
N THR A 59 14.97 25.42 13.14
CA THR A 59 13.92 25.21 14.16
C THR A 59 13.49 23.75 14.30
N ALA A 60 13.60 22.96 13.23
CA ALA A 60 13.32 21.53 13.27
C ALA A 60 14.53 20.75 13.82
N ALA A 61 15.75 21.23 13.55
CA ALA A 61 16.99 20.67 14.11
C ALA A 61 17.07 20.81 15.64
N SER A 62 16.53 21.90 16.19
CA SER A 62 16.45 22.10 17.65
C SER A 62 15.39 21.25 18.34
N ASP A 63 14.42 20.66 17.62
CA ASP A 63 13.37 19.85 18.21
C ASP A 63 13.82 18.39 18.39
N ARG A 64 13.99 17.97 19.65
CA ARG A 64 14.46 16.61 20.02
C ARG A 64 13.63 15.47 19.43
N PHE A 65 12.37 15.72 19.08
CA PHE A 65 11.46 14.70 18.57
C PHE A 65 11.35 14.70 17.05
N PHE A 66 11.77 15.77 16.36
CA PHE A 66 11.57 15.86 14.92
C PHE A 66 12.26 14.72 14.15
N ILE A 67 13.55 14.49 14.39
CA ILE A 67 14.32 13.46 13.66
C ILE A 67 13.74 12.05 13.89
N PRO A 68 13.49 11.59 15.14
CA PRO A 68 12.85 10.31 15.37
C PRO A 68 11.48 10.17 14.69
N LEU A 69 10.62 11.19 14.79
CA LEU A 69 9.28 11.17 14.21
C LEU A 69 9.31 11.20 12.68
N TYR A 70 10.25 11.93 12.09
CA TYR A 70 10.46 11.95 10.65
C TYR A 70 10.81 10.55 10.15
N LYS A 71 11.82 9.92 10.77
CA LYS A 71 12.24 8.56 10.40
C LYS A 71 11.12 7.53 10.59
N LEU A 72 10.45 7.57 11.75
CA LEU A 72 9.32 6.70 12.05
C LEU A 72 8.19 6.87 11.02
N GLY A 73 7.86 8.10 10.65
CA GLY A 73 6.84 8.39 9.63
C GLY A 73 7.14 7.71 8.30
N TYR A 74 8.37 7.86 7.80
CA TYR A 74 8.78 7.23 6.55
C TYR A 74 8.81 5.69 6.60
N LEU A 75 9.15 5.11 7.76
CA LEU A 75 9.02 3.65 7.95
C LEU A 75 7.55 3.21 7.92
N LEU A 76 6.66 3.94 8.59
CA LEU A 76 5.23 3.66 8.56
C LEU A 76 4.64 3.83 7.16
N PHE A 77 5.10 4.81 6.40
CA PHE A 77 4.71 5.02 5.01
C PHE A 77 5.12 3.84 4.12
N ALA A 78 6.34 3.34 4.30
CA ALA A 78 6.82 2.15 3.58
C ALA A 78 5.96 0.92 3.89
N ILE A 79 5.77 0.61 5.18
CA ILE A 79 5.02 -0.58 5.62
C ILE A 79 3.56 -0.52 5.13
N ASN A 80 2.91 0.63 5.23
CA ASN A 80 1.53 0.77 4.76
C ASN A 80 1.42 0.71 3.24
N THR A 81 2.37 1.29 2.49
CA THR A 81 2.41 1.16 1.03
C THR A 81 2.58 -0.31 0.61
N LEU A 82 3.45 -1.05 1.31
CA LEU A 82 3.63 -2.48 1.09
C LEU A 82 2.37 -3.29 1.44
N GLY A 83 1.67 -2.93 2.52
CA GLY A 83 0.39 -3.54 2.88
C GLY A 83 -0.71 -3.28 1.85
N VAL A 84 -0.77 -2.08 1.28
CA VAL A 84 -1.65 -1.75 0.14
C VAL A 84 -1.31 -2.61 -1.08
N LEU A 85 -0.02 -2.80 -1.38
CA LEU A 85 0.43 -3.70 -2.44
C LEU A 85 -0.04 -5.13 -2.19
N PHE A 86 0.17 -5.67 -0.99
CA PHE A 86 -0.22 -7.04 -0.65
C PHE A 86 -1.73 -7.23 -0.76
N LYS A 87 -2.51 -6.27 -0.26
CA LYS A 87 -3.98 -6.26 -0.40
C LYS A 87 -4.38 -6.23 -1.87
N SER A 88 -3.74 -5.38 -2.66
CA SER A 88 -3.97 -5.28 -4.10
C SER A 88 -3.64 -6.57 -4.83
N MET A 89 -2.65 -7.36 -4.36
CA MET A 89 -2.28 -8.67 -4.90
C MET A 89 -3.11 -9.83 -4.34
N LEU A 90 -4.14 -9.52 -3.53
CA LEU A 90 -4.99 -10.50 -2.86
C LEU A 90 -4.23 -11.42 -1.89
N TRP A 91 -3.09 -10.96 -1.38
CA TRP A 91 -2.27 -11.68 -0.41
C TRP A 91 -2.76 -11.48 1.02
N ASP A 92 -2.13 -12.18 1.96
CA ASP A 92 -2.39 -11.99 3.39
C ASP A 92 -1.97 -10.59 3.83
N THR A 93 -2.89 -9.89 4.49
CA THR A 93 -2.74 -8.49 4.92
C THR A 93 -2.95 -8.34 6.42
N ARG A 94 -2.77 -9.40 7.22
CA ARG A 94 -2.89 -9.32 8.69
C ARG A 94 -2.05 -8.18 9.28
N PHE A 95 -0.86 -7.93 8.73
CA PHE A 95 0.00 -6.82 9.17
C PHE A 95 -0.52 -5.42 8.81
N LEU A 96 -1.32 -5.28 7.75
CA LEU A 96 -1.85 -3.98 7.29
C LEU A 96 -2.74 -3.34 8.36
N GLY A 97 -3.54 -4.14 9.08
CA GLY A 97 -4.41 -3.62 10.14
C GLY A 97 -3.62 -2.98 11.28
N PHE A 98 -2.58 -3.67 11.76
CA PHE A 98 -1.70 -3.16 12.81
C PHE A 98 -0.89 -1.94 12.34
N SER A 99 -0.29 -2.00 11.14
CA SER A 99 0.49 -0.87 10.63
C SER A 99 -0.37 0.36 10.35
N MET A 100 -1.63 0.16 9.96
CA MET A 100 -2.58 1.24 9.73
C MET A 100 -3.00 1.90 11.05
N PHE A 101 -3.26 1.12 12.10
CA PHE A 101 -3.56 1.66 13.43
C PHE A 101 -2.44 2.56 13.95
N ILE A 102 -1.18 2.11 13.84
CA ILE A 102 -0.02 2.92 14.23
C ILE A 102 0.09 4.17 13.36
N LEU A 103 -0.15 4.07 12.04
CA LEU A 103 -0.12 5.22 11.15
C LEU A 103 -1.21 6.25 11.50
N MET A 104 -2.41 5.83 11.92
CA MET A 104 -3.45 6.75 12.39
C MET A 104 -3.02 7.47 13.68
N ALA A 105 -2.53 6.73 14.67
CA ALA A 105 -2.05 7.31 15.92
C ALA A 105 -0.91 8.31 15.66
N TYR A 106 0.02 7.95 14.77
CA TYR A 106 1.08 8.82 14.29
C TYR A 106 0.53 10.08 13.60
N THR A 107 -0.46 9.94 12.71
CA THR A 107 -1.06 11.07 11.98
C THR A 107 -1.74 12.05 12.94
N ILE A 108 -2.50 11.55 13.92
CA ILE A 108 -3.13 12.37 14.98
C ILE A 108 -2.06 13.08 15.81
N PHE A 109 -1.01 12.37 16.21
CA PHE A 109 0.10 12.95 16.96
C PHE A 109 0.77 14.09 16.19
N ILE A 110 1.09 13.88 14.91
CA ILE A 110 1.69 14.91 14.05
C ILE A 110 0.73 16.09 13.86
N ALA A 111 -0.57 15.84 13.69
CA ALA A 111 -1.58 16.90 13.62
C ALA A 111 -1.59 17.77 14.88
N ALA A 112 -1.53 17.15 16.05
CA ALA A 112 -1.45 17.86 17.33
C ALA A 112 -0.17 18.71 17.45
N GLN A 113 0.97 18.25 16.93
CA GLN A 113 2.20 19.06 16.91
C GLN A 113 2.06 20.28 15.99
N VAL A 114 1.43 20.13 14.82
CA VAL A 114 1.17 21.26 13.90
C VAL A 114 0.24 22.28 14.53
N LEU A 115 -0.82 21.84 15.23
CA LEU A 115 -1.74 22.72 15.95
C LEU A 115 -1.06 23.49 17.10
N LYS A 116 -0.01 22.91 17.71
CA LYS A 116 0.84 23.56 18.71
C LYS A 116 1.87 24.54 18.11
N GLY A 117 1.75 24.90 16.83
CA GLY A 117 2.63 25.86 16.15
C GLY A 117 3.91 25.27 15.54
N LYS A 118 4.10 23.94 15.58
CA LYS A 118 5.26 23.28 14.95
C LYS A 118 5.03 23.06 13.45
N PHE A 119 4.96 24.15 12.68
CA PHE A 119 4.62 24.13 11.25
C PHE A 119 5.60 23.34 10.38
N PHE A 120 6.82 23.07 10.86
CA PHE A 120 7.78 22.21 10.16
C PHE A 120 7.28 20.77 9.96
N PHE A 121 6.31 20.30 10.76
CA PHE A 121 5.63 19.02 10.56
C PHE A 121 4.55 19.03 9.46
N LYS A 122 4.17 20.19 8.90
CA LYS A 122 3.05 20.30 7.94
C LYS A 122 3.20 19.39 6.71
N LYS A 123 4.41 19.30 6.14
CA LYS A 123 4.68 18.42 4.99
C LYS A 123 4.52 16.94 5.35
N LEU A 124 4.98 16.57 6.54
CA LEU A 124 4.86 15.22 7.06
C LEU A 124 3.39 14.86 7.31
N LEU A 125 2.62 15.79 7.90
CA LEU A 125 1.18 15.64 8.11
C LEU A 125 0.42 15.39 6.81
N ILE A 126 0.66 16.19 5.77
CA ILE A 126 -0.03 16.04 4.47
C ILE A 126 0.25 14.65 3.88
N LYS A 127 1.51 14.19 3.91
CA LYS A 127 1.87 12.85 3.44
C LYS A 127 1.23 11.75 4.30
N SER A 128 1.23 11.91 5.62
CA SER A 128 0.58 10.97 6.55
C SER A 128 -0.90 10.83 6.26
N ILE A 129 -1.62 11.94 6.06
CA ILE A 129 -3.05 11.91 5.73
C ILE A 129 -3.26 11.17 4.41
N PHE A 130 -2.50 11.49 3.36
CA PHE A 130 -2.66 10.84 2.06
C PHE A 130 -2.46 9.32 2.14
N ILE A 131 -1.38 8.88 2.78
CA ILE A 131 -1.05 7.45 2.91
C ILE A 131 -2.05 6.75 3.85
N ALA A 132 -2.46 7.40 4.93
CA ALA A 132 -3.47 6.86 5.85
C ALA A 132 -4.81 6.69 5.14
N THR A 133 -5.28 7.67 4.37
CA THR A 133 -6.54 7.57 3.61
C THR A 133 -6.47 6.42 2.60
N LEU A 134 -5.36 6.27 1.87
CA LEU A 134 -5.18 5.17 0.93
C LEU A 134 -5.17 3.80 1.64
N ALA A 135 -4.36 3.66 2.70
CA ALA A 135 -4.28 2.44 3.48
C ALA A 135 -5.62 2.08 4.14
N LEU A 136 -6.36 3.07 4.67
CA LEU A 136 -7.69 2.90 5.24
C LEU A 136 -8.67 2.34 4.20
N THR A 137 -8.68 2.92 3.01
CA THR A 137 -9.57 2.51 1.91
C THR A 137 -9.34 1.04 1.56
N PHE A 138 -8.07 0.64 1.42
CA PHE A 138 -7.72 -0.76 1.12
C PHE A 138 -7.97 -1.71 2.30
N TYR A 139 -7.74 -1.24 3.54
CA TYR A 139 -8.02 -2.01 4.74
C TYR A 139 -9.51 -2.32 4.88
N GLN A 140 -10.36 -1.30 4.72
CA GLN A 140 -11.82 -1.42 4.82
C GLN A 140 -12.43 -2.21 3.65
N THR A 141 -11.76 -2.23 2.49
CA THR A 141 -12.27 -3.00 1.34
C THR A 141 -12.18 -4.51 1.64
N PRO A 142 -13.30 -5.25 1.64
CA PRO A 142 -13.30 -6.69 1.81
C PRO A 142 -12.50 -7.36 0.70
N LEU A 143 -11.73 -8.39 1.06
CA LEU A 143 -10.94 -9.12 0.06
C LEU A 143 -11.86 -9.75 -1.01
N SER A 144 -13.05 -10.19 -0.62
CA SER A 144 -14.06 -10.74 -1.52
C SER A 144 -14.48 -9.77 -2.63
N LYS A 145 -14.67 -8.48 -2.32
CA LYS A 145 -14.99 -7.46 -3.32
C LYS A 145 -13.85 -7.27 -4.33
N LEU A 146 -12.60 -7.27 -3.88
CA LEU A 146 -11.44 -7.19 -4.78
C LEU A 146 -11.32 -8.43 -5.66
N ILE A 147 -11.57 -9.63 -5.12
CA ILE A 147 -11.58 -10.88 -5.89
C ILE A 147 -12.68 -10.82 -6.97
N GLN A 148 -13.90 -10.44 -6.60
CA GLN A 148 -15.01 -10.30 -7.55
C GLN A 148 -14.70 -9.28 -8.65
N LEU A 149 -14.07 -8.15 -8.30
CA LEU A 149 -13.69 -7.13 -9.27
C LEU A 149 -12.62 -7.63 -10.25
N TYR A 150 -11.55 -8.26 -9.76
CA TYR A 150 -10.44 -8.73 -10.60
C TYR A 150 -10.78 -9.98 -11.42
N TYR A 151 -11.79 -10.74 -11.01
CA TYR A 151 -12.24 -11.95 -11.70
C TYR A 151 -13.71 -11.83 -12.12
N ARG A 152 -14.19 -10.62 -12.44
CA ARG A 152 -15.58 -10.36 -12.85
C ARG A 152 -16.02 -11.15 -14.08
N ASP A 153 -15.08 -11.45 -14.99
CA ASP A 153 -15.33 -12.25 -16.20
C ASP A 153 -15.35 -13.77 -15.91
N GLN A 154 -15.03 -14.17 -14.66
CA GLN A 154 -14.91 -15.56 -14.23
C GLN A 154 -15.52 -15.78 -12.82
N PRO A 155 -16.85 -15.60 -12.66
CA PRO A 155 -17.51 -15.60 -11.36
C PRO A 155 -17.35 -16.93 -10.59
N GLU A 156 -17.36 -18.08 -11.29
CA GLU A 156 -17.14 -19.39 -10.66
C GLU A 156 -15.75 -19.52 -10.03
N PHE A 157 -14.72 -18.97 -10.69
CA PHE A 157 -13.37 -18.95 -10.13
C PHE A 157 -13.30 -18.00 -8.93
N ALA A 158 -13.92 -16.82 -9.05
CA ALA A 158 -13.97 -15.83 -7.98
C ALA A 158 -14.57 -16.41 -6.69
N GLN A 159 -15.68 -17.14 -6.78
CA GLN A 159 -16.32 -17.79 -5.63
C GLN A 159 -15.39 -18.79 -4.93
N LYS A 160 -14.79 -19.72 -5.69
CA LYS A 160 -13.85 -20.71 -5.13
C LYS A 160 -12.62 -20.05 -4.52
N PHE A 161 -12.16 -18.94 -5.08
CA PHE A 161 -11.06 -18.18 -4.51
C PHE A 161 -11.47 -17.50 -3.19
N ILE A 162 -12.66 -16.91 -3.11
CA ILE A 162 -13.19 -16.34 -1.86
C ILE A 162 -13.28 -17.40 -0.78
N GLU A 163 -13.88 -18.56 -1.07
CA GLU A 163 -14.03 -19.65 -0.10
C GLU A 163 -12.68 -20.10 0.46
N TYR A 164 -11.67 -20.26 -0.40
CA TYR A 164 -10.30 -20.60 0.02
C TYR A 164 -9.70 -19.50 0.90
N ARG A 165 -9.92 -18.23 0.59
CA ARG A 165 -9.36 -17.11 1.36
C ARG A 165 -10.03 -16.91 2.72
N GLU A 166 -11.30 -17.26 2.85
CA GLU A 166 -12.02 -17.25 4.13
C GLU A 166 -11.56 -18.38 5.06
N ASN A 167 -11.26 -19.57 4.51
CA ASN A 167 -10.74 -20.69 5.29
C ASN A 167 -9.54 -21.36 4.59
N PRO A 168 -8.34 -20.76 4.69
CA PRO A 168 -7.16 -21.23 3.98
C PRO A 168 -6.60 -22.55 4.53
N GLN A 169 -6.99 -22.96 5.74
CA GLN A 169 -6.58 -24.22 6.36
C GLN A 169 -7.43 -25.42 5.91
N ASN A 170 -8.58 -25.18 5.26
CA ASN A 170 -9.41 -26.25 4.74
C ASN A 170 -8.83 -26.81 3.43
N GLU A 171 -8.26 -28.01 3.50
CA GLU A 171 -7.63 -28.69 2.36
C GLU A 171 -8.61 -28.96 1.20
N VAL A 172 -9.91 -29.16 1.46
CA VAL A 172 -10.94 -29.35 0.42
C VAL A 172 -11.12 -28.06 -0.39
N LYS A 173 -11.28 -26.92 0.29
CA LYS A 173 -11.44 -25.61 -0.37
C LYS A 173 -10.18 -25.23 -1.17
N LYS A 174 -9.01 -25.51 -0.62
CA LYS A 174 -7.72 -25.33 -1.31
C LYS A 174 -7.63 -26.18 -2.58
N LYS A 175 -8.01 -27.47 -2.52
CA LYS A 175 -8.06 -28.34 -3.71
C LYS A 175 -9.02 -27.79 -4.78
N ASN A 176 -10.23 -27.40 -4.38
CA ASN A 176 -11.23 -26.82 -5.29
C ASN A 176 -10.72 -25.55 -5.99
N TYR A 177 -10.03 -24.67 -5.25
CA TYR A 177 -9.40 -23.48 -5.79
C TYR A 177 -8.29 -23.82 -6.80
N LEU A 178 -7.39 -24.77 -6.47
CA LEU A 178 -6.30 -25.18 -7.36
C LEU A 178 -6.81 -25.80 -8.66
N GLU A 179 -7.87 -26.62 -8.60
CA GLU A 179 -8.52 -27.17 -9.78
C GLU A 179 -9.16 -26.09 -10.66
N ALA A 180 -9.88 -25.14 -10.04
CA ALA A 180 -10.45 -24.01 -10.77
C ALA A 180 -9.38 -23.14 -11.43
N ARG A 181 -8.26 -22.91 -10.74
CA ARG A 181 -7.09 -22.19 -11.29
C ARG A 181 -6.50 -22.89 -12.51
N LYS A 182 -6.33 -24.22 -12.45
CA LYS A 182 -5.87 -25.01 -13.60
C LYS A 182 -6.82 -24.90 -14.79
N LYS A 183 -8.13 -24.98 -14.55
CA LYS A 183 -9.15 -24.82 -15.60
C LYS A 183 -9.09 -23.43 -16.26
N MET A 184 -8.96 -22.36 -15.48
CA MET A 184 -8.76 -21.00 -16.00
C MET A 184 -7.52 -20.93 -16.90
N LEU A 185 -6.36 -21.39 -16.41
CA LEU A 185 -5.10 -21.29 -17.15
C LEU A 185 -5.17 -22.05 -18.48
N ASN A 186 -5.76 -23.25 -18.49
CA ASN A 186 -5.93 -24.04 -19.69
C ASN A 186 -6.90 -23.40 -20.70
N LYS A 187 -7.95 -22.70 -20.23
CA LYS A 187 -8.88 -21.98 -21.10
C LYS A 187 -8.21 -20.77 -21.76
N ASN A 188 -7.36 -20.07 -21.02
CA ASN A 188 -6.62 -18.91 -21.52
C ASN A 188 -5.48 -19.30 -22.47
N ALA A 189 -4.85 -20.48 -22.28
CA ALA A 189 -3.82 -20.98 -23.19
C ALA A 189 -4.35 -21.45 -24.55
N LYS A 190 -5.67 -21.62 -24.69
CA LYS A 190 -6.35 -22.04 -25.92
C LYS A 190 -6.94 -20.88 -26.73
N LYS A 191 -6.87 -19.65 -26.21
CA LYS A 191 -7.27 -18.41 -26.88
C LYS A 191 -6.04 -17.69 -27.38
#